data_AF-A0A926JW55-F1
#
_entry.id   AF-A0A926JW55-F1
#
_cell.length_a   1.000
_cell.length_b   1.000
_cell.length_c   1.000
_cell.angle_alpha   90.00
_cell.angle_beta   90.00
_cell.angle_gamma   90.00
#
_symmetry.space_group_name_H-M   'P 1'
#
loop_
_entity.id
_entity.type
_entity.pdbx_description
1 polymer ?
#
loop_
_entity_poly.entity_id
_entity_poly.type
_entity_poly.pdbx_seq_one_letter_code
_entity_poly.pdbx_strand_id
1 'polypeptide(L)'
;ANPEFSIDADADNYAELNATVGIAGGVWQDLIFPFAGLNGDQIEVEIGIGGGLADFSLLGGLTLESFNGATANGDGISLSEPINIALVPGTTDRYKITFDAGADFDRVRVKFQALASALTNIRIYGARLRYGMPAVSGNIIEPGATATIELNPIGAGDSIEWFANAEGGTAIGSGLSFTTPALNVNTTYYIEITREGLTDSVRYPITVGINFPPTEGARERVYACSQDNLAIGGVENPELAVDGDPSTHSTFTILKIGAFYQRLSYENCAVKPAAGDAMHIKLGTESGLLEVLGFVGIQAVRNGVLVGDVVPLVNLVSVLNGPEQIEVVFTPSINGTPIEYDGVQITKLSLDSFQTPLHIYEAYFYQPATGPVDVNQPIDVLWGTGGDIASTANFVRDVNLAFDGDATTFAHLRANLAVLSEGVHITALYPTLSVEGDGVHLIFQRQEGGLIDASLLSQNIRIRTFDNNDENSVLTLDPELIQLSLFPGTTDVYELIYPV
;
A
#
# COMPACT_ATOMS: atom_id res chain seq x y z
N ALA A 1 -25.06 -41.24 19.57
CA ALA A 1 -26.08 -41.85 18.70
C ALA A 1 -25.58 -41.77 17.26
N ASN A 2 -25.93 -42.75 16.42
CA ASN A 2 -25.59 -42.81 15.00
C ASN A 2 -24.11 -42.50 14.66
N PRO A 3 -23.14 -43.18 15.31
CA PRO A 3 -21.71 -42.90 15.09
C PRO A 3 -21.26 -43.02 13.62
N GLU A 4 -22.01 -43.76 12.81
CA GLU A 4 -21.75 -43.94 11.39
C GLU A 4 -22.03 -42.71 10.51
N PHE A 5 -22.89 -41.79 10.97
CA PHE A 5 -23.27 -40.59 10.18
C PHE A 5 -22.08 -39.63 9.98
N SER A 6 -21.18 -39.51 10.96
CA SER A 6 -20.00 -38.65 10.84
C SER A 6 -18.90 -39.16 9.87
N ILE A 7 -19.12 -40.28 9.19
CA ILE A 7 -18.16 -40.87 8.23
C ILE A 7 -18.83 -41.28 6.90
N ASP A 8 -20.10 -40.94 6.69
CA ASP A 8 -20.79 -41.26 5.45
C ASP A 8 -20.63 -40.14 4.39
N ALA A 9 -21.34 -40.27 3.27
CA ALA A 9 -21.22 -39.35 2.14
C ALA A 9 -22.15 -38.12 2.25
N ASP A 10 -23.05 -38.08 3.21
CA ASP A 10 -24.03 -37.02 3.42
C ASP A 10 -23.48 -35.99 4.41
N ALA A 11 -23.00 -34.88 3.87
CA ALA A 11 -22.32 -33.83 4.64
C ALA A 11 -23.24 -33.09 5.64
N ASP A 12 -24.55 -33.32 5.61
CA ASP A 12 -25.55 -32.64 6.44
C ASP A 12 -26.02 -33.48 7.64
N ASN A 13 -25.75 -34.78 7.66
CA ASN A 13 -26.08 -35.64 8.79
C ASN A 13 -24.92 -35.67 9.82
N TYR A 14 -25.18 -36.19 11.01
CA TYR A 14 -24.21 -36.12 12.11
C TYR A 14 -24.34 -37.28 13.10
N ALA A 15 -23.20 -37.64 13.69
CA ALA A 15 -23.16 -38.41 14.92
C ALA A 15 -23.43 -37.48 16.10
N GLU A 16 -24.08 -37.99 17.16
CA GLU A 16 -24.39 -37.19 18.34
C GLU A 16 -23.70 -37.76 19.58
N LEU A 17 -22.87 -36.94 20.23
CA LEU A 17 -22.14 -37.28 21.44
C LEU A 17 -22.87 -36.65 22.65
N ASN A 18 -23.43 -37.52 23.49
CA ASN A 18 -24.23 -37.14 24.65
C ASN A 18 -23.47 -37.47 25.94
N ALA A 19 -23.09 -36.45 26.71
CA ALA A 19 -22.46 -36.62 28.02
C ALA A 19 -23.45 -36.29 29.15
N THR A 20 -23.48 -37.12 30.19
CA THR A 20 -24.18 -36.79 31.45
C THR A 20 -23.16 -36.42 32.52
N VAL A 21 -23.49 -35.46 33.38
CA VAL A 21 -22.63 -35.07 34.50
C VAL A 21 -22.30 -36.27 35.40
N GLY A 22 -21.03 -36.40 35.78
CA GLY A 22 -20.55 -37.44 36.70
C GLY A 22 -19.86 -38.64 36.05
N ILE A 23 -19.75 -38.68 34.71
CA ILE A 23 -18.93 -39.68 34.01
C ILE A 23 -17.46 -39.25 34.11
N ALA A 24 -16.69 -39.90 34.99
CA ALA A 24 -15.30 -39.54 35.32
C ALA A 24 -14.32 -39.61 34.12
N GLY A 25 -14.70 -40.23 33.01
CA GLY A 25 -13.87 -40.37 31.80
C GLY A 25 -14.38 -39.62 30.55
N GLY A 26 -15.55 -38.97 30.63
CA GLY A 26 -16.25 -38.43 29.45
C GLY A 26 -16.78 -39.51 28.49
N VAL A 27 -17.37 -39.07 27.39
CA VAL A 27 -17.75 -39.90 26.24
C VAL A 27 -16.88 -39.48 25.06
N TRP A 28 -16.59 -40.40 24.14
CA TRP A 28 -15.77 -40.07 22.97
C TRP A 28 -16.20 -40.85 21.74
N GLN A 29 -15.77 -40.34 20.59
CA GLN A 29 -15.86 -41.01 19.29
C GLN A 29 -14.50 -40.92 18.60
N ASP A 30 -14.06 -42.06 18.05
CA ASP A 30 -12.87 -42.12 17.19
C ASP A 30 -13.32 -42.07 15.73
N LEU A 31 -12.79 -41.12 14.98
CA LEU A 31 -12.94 -41.01 13.53
C LEU A 31 -11.64 -41.53 12.91
N ILE A 32 -11.72 -42.69 12.26
CA ILE A 32 -10.56 -43.42 11.72
C ILE A 32 -10.39 -43.08 10.24
N PHE A 33 -9.19 -42.69 9.85
CA PHE A 33 -8.85 -42.35 8.48
C PHE A 33 -8.55 -43.61 7.65
N PRO A 34 -8.82 -43.59 6.32
CA PRO A 34 -8.58 -44.75 5.46
C PRO A 34 -7.08 -45.07 5.25
N PHE A 35 -6.20 -44.12 5.58
CA PHE A 35 -4.74 -44.27 5.59
C PHE A 35 -4.17 -43.46 6.76
N ALA A 36 -2.94 -43.77 7.17
CA ALA A 36 -2.29 -43.06 8.26
C ALA A 36 -1.87 -41.65 7.82
N GLY A 37 -2.21 -40.64 8.63
CA GLY A 37 -1.63 -39.30 8.56
C GLY A 37 -0.24 -39.29 9.19
N LEU A 38 0.54 -38.27 8.83
CA LEU A 38 1.91 -38.08 9.27
C LEU A 38 2.03 -36.92 10.26
N ASN A 39 3.13 -36.91 11.02
CA ASN A 39 3.50 -35.75 11.82
C ASN A 39 3.51 -34.45 10.98
N GLY A 40 2.80 -33.42 11.44
CA GLY A 40 2.67 -32.14 10.74
C GLY A 40 1.51 -32.07 9.73
N ASP A 41 0.81 -33.18 9.45
CA ASP A 41 -0.48 -33.10 8.76
C ASP A 41 -1.53 -32.42 9.66
N GLN A 42 -2.51 -31.79 9.02
CA GLN A 42 -3.61 -31.11 9.69
C GLN A 42 -4.85 -32.00 9.79
N ILE A 43 -5.54 -31.89 10.91
CA ILE A 43 -6.84 -32.54 11.14
C ILE A 43 -7.89 -31.45 11.24
N GLU A 44 -8.84 -31.47 10.30
CA GLU A 44 -10.04 -30.64 10.36
C GLU A 44 -11.20 -31.46 10.93
N VAL A 45 -11.82 -31.00 12.01
CA VAL A 45 -13.02 -31.64 12.58
C VAL A 45 -14.17 -30.66 12.54
N GLU A 46 -15.30 -31.11 11.99
CA GLU A 46 -16.52 -30.31 11.93
C GLU A 46 -17.52 -30.76 12.98
N ILE A 47 -17.86 -29.85 13.89
CA ILE A 47 -18.76 -30.09 15.01
C ILE A 47 -19.94 -29.13 15.00
N GLY A 48 -21.08 -29.57 15.54
CA GLY A 48 -22.22 -28.73 15.83
C GLY A 48 -22.44 -28.62 17.32
N ILE A 49 -22.65 -27.39 17.80
CA ILE A 49 -23.01 -27.12 19.19
C ILE A 49 -24.39 -26.47 19.15
N GLY A 50 -25.41 -27.06 19.77
CA GLY A 50 -26.82 -26.64 19.59
C GLY A 50 -27.20 -25.21 20.03
N GLY A 51 -26.23 -24.30 20.25
CA GLY A 51 -26.35 -22.87 20.55
C GLY A 51 -25.23 -22.05 19.87
N GLY A 52 -25.38 -20.73 19.77
CA GLY A 52 -24.39 -19.84 19.13
C GLY A 52 -23.09 -19.62 19.94
N LEU A 53 -22.15 -18.85 19.40
CA LEU A 53 -20.81 -18.54 19.98
C LEU A 53 -20.83 -17.97 21.43
N ALA A 54 -21.97 -17.66 22.02
CA ALA A 54 -22.06 -17.11 23.38
C ALA A 54 -21.89 -18.17 24.49
N ASP A 55 -21.79 -19.46 24.14
CA ASP A 55 -21.82 -20.59 25.07
C ASP A 55 -20.51 -21.42 25.11
N PHE A 56 -19.37 -20.86 24.68
CA PHE A 56 -18.07 -21.56 24.71
C PHE A 56 -17.62 -21.97 26.10
N SER A 57 -18.13 -21.33 27.16
CA SER A 57 -17.83 -21.74 28.54
C SER A 57 -18.32 -23.16 28.86
N LEU A 58 -19.29 -23.69 28.10
CA LEU A 58 -19.74 -25.09 28.19
C LEU A 58 -18.93 -26.08 27.33
N LEU A 59 -18.04 -25.59 26.44
CA LEU A 59 -17.16 -26.41 25.60
C LEU A 59 -15.80 -26.70 26.23
N GLY A 60 -15.50 -26.17 27.42
CA GLY A 60 -14.24 -26.46 28.12
C GLY A 60 -13.99 -27.95 28.41
N GLY A 61 -15.00 -28.81 28.25
CA GLY A 61 -14.87 -30.25 28.34
C GLY A 61 -14.72 -30.99 27.00
N LEU A 62 -14.71 -30.28 25.87
CA LEU A 62 -14.51 -30.84 24.53
C LEU A 62 -13.01 -30.80 24.18
N THR A 63 -12.46 -31.98 23.92
CA THR A 63 -11.06 -32.18 23.53
C THR A 63 -10.97 -32.94 22.23
N LEU A 64 -10.11 -32.50 21.32
CA LEU A 64 -9.79 -33.19 20.08
C LEU A 64 -8.31 -33.56 20.12
N GLU A 65 -7.96 -34.81 19.85
CA GLU A 65 -6.59 -35.31 19.94
C GLU A 65 -6.36 -36.39 18.88
N SER A 66 -5.16 -36.41 18.29
CA SER A 66 -4.79 -37.43 17.30
C SER A 66 -4.22 -38.68 18.00
N PHE A 67 -4.46 -39.84 17.40
CA PHE A 67 -4.05 -41.13 17.94
C PHE A 67 -3.46 -42.02 16.84
N ASN A 68 -2.49 -42.84 17.23
CA ASN A 68 -2.02 -43.97 16.45
C ASN A 68 -2.46 -45.26 17.13
N GLY A 69 -3.54 -45.86 16.62
CA GLY A 69 -4.21 -46.97 17.28
C GLY A 69 -4.76 -46.55 18.65
N ALA A 70 -4.18 -47.07 19.72
CA ALA A 70 -4.57 -46.73 21.09
C ALA A 70 -3.65 -45.68 21.75
N THR A 71 -2.56 -45.30 21.08
CA THR A 71 -1.56 -44.36 21.61
C THR A 71 -1.95 -42.94 21.25
N ALA A 72 -2.10 -42.08 22.26
CA ALA A 72 -2.36 -40.65 22.06
C ALA A 72 -1.07 -39.93 21.65
N ASN A 73 -1.17 -38.97 20.75
CA ASN A 73 -0.01 -38.19 20.30
C ASN A 73 0.31 -37.01 21.22
N GLY A 74 -0.53 -36.70 22.20
CA GLY A 74 -0.30 -35.62 23.16
C GLY A 74 -0.45 -34.22 22.55
N ASP A 75 -1.10 -34.13 21.39
CA ASP A 75 -1.43 -32.90 20.66
C ASP A 75 -2.87 -32.42 20.92
N GLY A 76 -3.47 -32.94 21.99
CA GLY A 76 -4.86 -32.67 22.33
C GLY A 76 -5.15 -31.19 22.54
N ILE A 77 -6.10 -30.65 21.76
CA ILE A 77 -6.62 -29.30 21.92
C ILE A 77 -7.87 -29.31 22.79
N SER A 78 -7.96 -28.36 23.73
CA SER A 78 -9.15 -28.11 24.53
C SER A 78 -9.81 -26.82 24.05
N LEU A 79 -11.11 -26.84 23.79
CA LEU A 79 -11.83 -25.70 23.22
C LEU A 79 -12.27 -24.68 24.30
N SER A 80 -11.36 -24.34 25.21
CA SER A 80 -11.61 -23.35 26.27
C SER A 80 -11.35 -21.90 25.81
N GLU A 81 -10.70 -21.70 24.67
CA GLU A 81 -10.35 -20.40 24.09
C GLU A 81 -10.56 -20.41 22.56
N PRO A 82 -10.91 -19.28 21.90
CA PRO A 82 -11.32 -19.22 20.50
C PRO A 82 -10.17 -19.34 19.46
N ILE A 83 -9.13 -20.12 19.76
CA ILE A 83 -7.99 -20.28 18.85
C ILE A 83 -8.30 -21.45 17.88
N ASN A 84 -8.28 -21.15 16.57
CA ASN A 84 -8.45 -22.11 15.45
C ASN A 84 -9.86 -22.72 15.26
N ILE A 85 -10.91 -21.93 15.56
CA ILE A 85 -12.31 -22.31 15.34
C ILE A 85 -12.93 -21.37 14.31
N ALA A 86 -13.45 -21.89 13.20
CA ALA A 86 -14.15 -21.12 12.19
C ALA A 86 -15.61 -21.58 12.07
N LEU A 87 -16.57 -20.65 12.03
CA LEU A 87 -17.96 -20.96 11.70
C LEU A 87 -18.02 -21.45 10.24
N VAL A 88 -18.70 -22.56 9.98
CA VAL A 88 -18.90 -23.06 8.62
C VAL A 88 -19.86 -22.12 7.89
N PRO A 89 -19.48 -21.57 6.71
CA PRO A 89 -20.32 -20.64 5.96
C PRO A 89 -21.73 -21.18 5.72
N GLY A 90 -22.74 -20.32 5.89
CA GLY A 90 -24.14 -20.69 5.72
C GLY A 90 -24.77 -21.42 6.91
N THR A 91 -24.04 -21.62 8.01
CA THR A 91 -24.56 -22.22 9.24
C THR A 91 -24.50 -21.24 10.41
N THR A 92 -25.23 -21.52 11.48
CA THR A 92 -25.22 -20.72 12.72
C THR A 92 -24.59 -21.44 13.91
N ASP A 93 -24.36 -22.74 13.77
CA ASP A 93 -24.03 -23.63 14.88
C ASP A 93 -23.00 -24.72 14.52
N ARG A 94 -22.46 -24.72 13.29
CA ARG A 94 -21.44 -25.67 12.82
C ARG A 94 -20.08 -24.99 12.74
N TYR A 95 -19.08 -25.62 13.33
CA TYR A 95 -17.73 -25.08 13.46
C TYR A 95 -16.72 -26.08 12.92
N LYS A 96 -15.74 -25.56 12.18
CA LYS A 96 -14.53 -26.27 11.77
C LYS A 96 -13.42 -25.94 12.75
N ILE A 97 -12.80 -26.98 13.28
CA ILE A 97 -11.66 -26.90 14.18
C ILE A 97 -10.47 -27.52 13.47
N THR A 98 -9.34 -26.81 13.43
CA THR A 98 -8.12 -27.30 12.76
C THR A 98 -6.97 -27.35 13.75
N PHE A 99 -6.22 -28.45 13.75
CA PHE A 99 -4.97 -28.59 14.50
C PHE A 99 -3.97 -29.47 13.76
N ASP A 100 -2.69 -29.24 14.01
CA ASP A 100 -1.60 -30.04 13.45
C ASP A 100 -1.38 -31.30 14.32
N ALA A 101 -1.20 -32.44 13.68
CA ALA A 101 -0.88 -33.68 14.36
C ALA A 101 0.59 -33.69 14.82
N GLY A 102 0.83 -34.00 16.09
CA GLY A 102 2.17 -34.01 16.68
C GLY A 102 3.01 -35.26 16.37
N ALA A 103 2.39 -36.28 15.79
CA ALA A 103 3.03 -37.52 15.32
C ALA A 103 2.13 -38.22 14.29
N ASP A 104 2.61 -39.30 13.67
CA ASP A 104 1.79 -40.12 12.77
C ASP A 104 0.53 -40.63 13.49
N PHE A 105 -0.60 -40.66 12.78
CA PHE A 105 -1.91 -40.99 13.36
C PHE A 105 -2.76 -41.78 12.38
N ASP A 106 -3.71 -42.57 12.89
CA ASP A 106 -4.72 -43.26 12.09
C ASP A 106 -6.14 -42.77 12.41
N ARG A 107 -6.30 -41.93 13.45
CA ARG A 107 -7.60 -41.45 13.89
C ARG A 107 -7.50 -40.13 14.64
N VAL A 108 -8.63 -39.43 14.70
CA VAL A 108 -8.87 -38.35 15.66
C VAL A 108 -9.93 -38.76 16.66
N ARG A 109 -9.70 -38.49 17.94
CA ARG A 109 -10.67 -38.69 19.01
C ARG A 109 -11.35 -37.37 19.34
N VAL A 110 -12.66 -37.32 19.17
CA VAL A 110 -13.51 -36.24 19.68
C VAL A 110 -14.07 -36.70 21.02
N LYS A 111 -13.59 -36.10 22.11
CA LYS A 111 -13.96 -36.48 23.47
C LYS A 111 -14.66 -35.32 24.16
N PHE A 112 -15.79 -35.61 24.80
CA PHE A 112 -16.57 -34.63 25.54
C PHE A 112 -16.82 -35.07 26.98
N GLN A 113 -16.51 -34.18 27.92
CA GLN A 113 -16.74 -34.35 29.35
C GLN A 113 -17.63 -33.20 29.86
N ALA A 114 -18.88 -33.51 30.24
CA ALA A 114 -19.80 -32.50 30.75
C ALA A 114 -19.29 -31.88 32.06
N LEU A 115 -19.15 -30.54 32.08
CA LEU A 115 -18.67 -29.75 33.23
C LEU A 115 -19.80 -29.08 34.03
N ALA A 116 -21.02 -29.02 33.50
CA ALA A 116 -22.20 -28.40 34.13
C ALA A 116 -23.44 -29.30 34.01
N SER A 117 -24.46 -29.08 34.85
CA SER A 117 -25.70 -29.87 34.94
C SER A 117 -26.63 -29.82 33.72
N ALA A 118 -26.31 -29.04 32.69
CA ALA A 118 -27.04 -29.02 31.43
C ALA A 118 -26.63 -30.22 30.55
N LEU A 119 -27.60 -30.87 29.92
CA LEU A 119 -27.34 -31.81 28.83
C LEU A 119 -26.87 -31.02 27.62
N THR A 120 -25.62 -31.22 27.24
CA THR A 120 -25.03 -30.66 26.03
C THR A 120 -24.78 -31.79 25.04
N ASN A 121 -25.32 -31.61 23.85
CA ASN A 121 -25.17 -32.56 22.75
C ASN A 121 -24.16 -31.96 21.78
N ILE A 122 -23.07 -32.68 21.53
CA ILE A 122 -22.11 -32.32 20.49
C ILE A 122 -22.46 -33.13 19.25
N ARG A 123 -22.76 -32.44 18.15
CA ARG A 123 -22.92 -33.07 16.84
C ARG A 123 -21.54 -33.17 16.18
N ILE A 124 -21.23 -34.29 15.57
CA ILE A 124 -19.99 -34.50 14.83
C ILE A 124 -20.40 -34.77 13.39
N TYR A 125 -20.06 -33.86 12.49
CA TYR A 125 -20.36 -33.99 11.06
C TYR A 125 -19.25 -34.75 10.33
N GLY A 126 -18.03 -34.74 10.86
CA GLY A 126 -16.94 -35.58 10.38
C GLY A 126 -15.57 -34.99 10.66
N ALA A 127 -14.55 -35.67 10.13
CA ALA A 127 -13.17 -35.20 10.15
C ALA A 127 -12.52 -35.39 8.78
N ARG A 128 -11.61 -34.49 8.44
CA ARG A 128 -10.81 -34.53 7.23
C ARG A 128 -9.33 -34.44 7.57
N LEU A 129 -8.55 -35.22 6.84
CA LEU A 129 -7.10 -35.10 6.83
C LEU A 129 -6.72 -34.08 5.76
N ARG A 130 -5.91 -33.11 6.15
CA ARG A 130 -5.26 -32.12 5.27
C ARG A 130 -3.76 -32.38 5.33
N TYR A 131 -3.10 -32.50 4.18
CA TYR A 131 -1.67 -32.81 4.19
C TYR A 131 -0.88 -31.62 4.72
N GLY A 132 0.13 -31.87 5.52
CA GLY A 132 0.92 -30.78 6.09
C GLY A 132 1.58 -29.94 4.99
N MET A 133 1.74 -28.64 5.25
CA MET A 133 2.43 -27.75 4.31
C MET A 133 3.91 -28.13 4.20
N PRO A 134 4.42 -28.48 3.00
CA PRO A 134 5.84 -28.73 2.80
C PRO A 134 6.68 -27.52 3.20
N ALA A 135 7.89 -27.75 3.71
CA ALA A 135 8.82 -26.65 3.93
C ALA A 135 9.28 -26.08 2.58
N VAL A 136 9.22 -24.76 2.43
CA VAL A 136 9.51 -24.04 1.19
C VAL A 136 10.86 -23.34 1.28
N SER A 137 11.64 -23.37 0.20
CA SER A 137 12.86 -22.59 0.05
C SER A 137 13.03 -22.07 -1.38
N GLY A 138 13.91 -21.07 -1.58
CA GLY A 138 14.17 -20.49 -2.91
C GLY A 138 13.06 -19.57 -3.43
N ASN A 139 12.12 -19.17 -2.57
CA ASN A 139 10.98 -18.31 -2.89
C ASN A 139 11.24 -16.81 -2.60
N ILE A 140 12.50 -16.38 -2.55
CA ILE A 140 12.89 -14.96 -2.46
C ILE A 140 13.92 -14.70 -3.54
N ILE A 141 13.68 -13.70 -4.39
CA ILE A 141 14.53 -13.35 -5.54
C ILE A 141 14.65 -11.84 -5.73
N GLU A 142 15.65 -11.39 -6.47
CA GLU A 142 15.75 -9.99 -6.91
C GLU A 142 14.78 -9.71 -8.09
N PRO A 143 14.44 -8.44 -8.37
CA PRO A 143 13.50 -8.09 -9.44
C PRO A 143 13.98 -8.53 -10.82
N GLY A 144 13.07 -9.01 -11.65
CA GLY A 144 13.34 -9.51 -13.00
C GLY A 144 14.04 -10.87 -13.03
N ALA A 145 14.34 -11.47 -11.88
CA ALA A 145 14.88 -12.82 -11.80
C ALA A 145 13.78 -13.88 -11.82
N THR A 146 14.18 -15.13 -12.04
CA THR A 146 13.33 -16.32 -11.89
C THR A 146 13.60 -16.97 -10.54
N ALA A 147 12.56 -17.29 -9.77
CA ALA A 147 12.68 -18.11 -8.57
C ALA A 147 12.68 -19.59 -8.91
N THR A 148 13.56 -20.37 -8.28
CA THR A 148 13.50 -21.83 -8.25
C THR A 148 13.07 -22.24 -6.87
N ILE A 149 11.79 -22.57 -6.75
CA ILE A 149 11.16 -22.96 -5.49
C ILE A 149 11.42 -24.44 -5.27
N GLU A 150 11.96 -24.79 -4.11
CA GLU A 150 12.23 -26.16 -3.70
C GLU A 150 11.38 -26.51 -2.48
N LEU A 151 10.65 -27.62 -2.56
CA LEU A 151 9.81 -28.17 -1.50
C LEU A 151 10.50 -29.34 -0.82
N ASN A 152 10.44 -29.37 0.51
CA ASN A 152 10.74 -30.56 1.29
C ASN A 152 9.41 -31.18 1.77
N PRO A 153 8.92 -32.25 1.12
CA PRO A 153 7.62 -32.85 1.41
C PRO A 153 7.64 -33.53 2.78
N ILE A 154 6.48 -33.55 3.44
CA ILE A 154 6.30 -34.20 4.73
C ILE A 154 6.18 -35.72 4.56
N GLY A 155 5.51 -36.18 3.50
CA GLY A 155 5.32 -37.59 3.20
C GLY A 155 6.25 -38.13 2.12
N ALA A 156 6.84 -39.29 2.38
CA ALA A 156 7.52 -40.06 1.34
C ALA A 156 6.47 -40.59 0.34
N GLY A 157 6.60 -40.21 -0.94
CA GLY A 157 5.68 -40.61 -2.00
C GLY A 157 4.59 -39.60 -2.34
N ASP A 158 4.57 -38.44 -1.68
CA ASP A 158 3.68 -37.33 -2.05
C ASP A 158 3.99 -36.86 -3.48
N SER A 159 2.96 -36.80 -4.32
CA SER A 159 3.03 -36.16 -5.63
C SER A 159 2.49 -34.74 -5.56
N ILE A 160 3.23 -33.80 -6.17
CA ILE A 160 2.91 -32.37 -6.18
C ILE A 160 2.60 -31.92 -7.60
N GLU A 161 1.51 -31.18 -7.76
CA GLU A 161 1.20 -30.41 -8.97
C GLU A 161 1.14 -28.91 -8.64
N TRP A 162 1.66 -28.08 -9.54
CA TRP A 162 1.72 -26.62 -9.39
C TRP A 162 0.65 -25.94 -10.23
N PHE A 163 0.07 -24.88 -9.71
CA PHE A 163 -1.01 -24.12 -10.33
C PHE A 163 -0.80 -22.61 -10.16
N ALA A 164 -1.32 -21.84 -11.12
CA ALA A 164 -1.35 -20.37 -11.04
C ALA A 164 -2.50 -19.85 -10.16
N ASN A 165 -3.57 -20.64 -9.98
CA ASN A 165 -4.80 -20.22 -9.34
C ASN A 165 -5.15 -21.12 -8.15
N ALA A 166 -5.81 -20.56 -7.14
CA ALA A 166 -6.27 -21.29 -5.96
C ALA A 166 -7.28 -22.42 -6.29
N GLU A 167 -8.11 -22.19 -7.30
CA GLU A 167 -9.11 -23.14 -7.80
C GLU A 167 -9.12 -23.16 -9.33
N GLY A 168 -9.52 -24.31 -9.91
CA GLY A 168 -9.59 -24.49 -11.35
C GLY A 168 -8.23 -24.35 -12.05
N GLY A 169 -8.26 -24.11 -13.37
CA GLY A 169 -7.05 -24.02 -14.20
C GLY A 169 -6.35 -25.36 -14.46
N THR A 170 -5.32 -25.34 -15.29
CA THR A 170 -4.47 -26.51 -15.59
C THR A 170 -3.17 -26.44 -14.79
N ALA A 171 -2.59 -27.60 -14.49
CA ALA A 171 -1.27 -27.65 -13.86
C ALA A 171 -0.22 -26.96 -14.74
N ILE A 172 0.61 -26.11 -14.12
CA ILE A 172 1.71 -25.37 -14.75
C ILE A 172 3.08 -26.02 -14.50
N GLY A 173 3.12 -27.03 -13.63
CA GLY A 173 4.32 -27.77 -13.27
C GLY A 173 4.00 -28.96 -12.37
N SER A 174 4.99 -29.81 -12.13
CA SER A 174 4.85 -31.00 -11.26
C SER A 174 6.17 -31.31 -10.56
N GLY A 175 6.09 -31.90 -9.37
CA GLY A 175 7.25 -32.31 -8.59
C GLY A 175 7.64 -31.30 -7.50
N LEU A 176 8.74 -31.60 -6.82
CA LEU A 176 9.22 -30.86 -5.65
C LEU A 176 9.95 -29.56 -5.98
N SER A 177 10.24 -29.31 -7.26
CA SER A 177 10.92 -28.10 -7.73
C SER A 177 10.07 -27.42 -8.80
N PHE A 178 9.94 -26.10 -8.71
CA PHE A 178 9.26 -25.28 -9.72
C PHE A 178 10.03 -24.00 -9.98
N THR A 179 10.37 -23.78 -11.25
CA THR A 179 10.99 -22.53 -11.71
C THR A 179 9.93 -21.61 -12.30
N THR A 180 9.81 -20.43 -11.72
CA THR A 180 8.91 -19.36 -12.18
C THR A 180 9.43 -18.66 -13.45
N PRO A 181 8.57 -17.99 -14.24
CA PRO A 181 8.99 -16.93 -15.14
C PRO A 181 9.69 -15.79 -14.40
N ALA A 182 10.27 -14.82 -15.13
CA ALA A 182 10.82 -13.63 -14.50
C ALA A 182 9.71 -12.83 -13.80
N LEU A 183 9.92 -12.47 -12.53
CA LEU A 183 8.94 -11.77 -11.72
C LEU A 183 9.47 -10.40 -11.29
N ASN A 184 8.59 -9.39 -11.32
CA ASN A 184 8.89 -8.04 -10.84
C ASN A 184 8.00 -7.63 -9.66
N VAL A 185 7.03 -8.46 -9.30
CA VAL A 185 6.10 -8.24 -8.18
C VAL A 185 5.91 -9.56 -7.43
N ASN A 186 5.58 -9.47 -6.14
CA ASN A 186 5.23 -10.65 -5.35
C ASN A 186 4.14 -11.45 -6.05
N THR A 187 4.38 -12.74 -6.25
CA THR A 187 3.46 -13.62 -6.99
C THR A 187 3.19 -14.87 -6.19
N THR A 188 1.92 -15.24 -6.07
CA THR A 188 1.51 -16.46 -5.38
C THR A 188 1.22 -17.56 -6.40
N TYR A 189 1.86 -18.70 -6.20
CA TYR A 189 1.56 -19.97 -6.87
C TYR A 189 0.89 -20.92 -5.88
N TYR A 190 0.28 -21.97 -6.39
CA TYR A 190 -0.46 -22.92 -5.57
C TYR A 190 0.04 -24.34 -5.80
N ILE A 191 0.13 -25.13 -4.75
CA ILE A 191 0.47 -26.54 -4.85
C ILE A 191 -0.71 -27.43 -4.44
N GLU A 192 -0.90 -28.50 -5.18
CA GLU A 192 -1.85 -29.55 -4.89
C GLU A 192 -1.07 -30.81 -4.53
N ILE A 193 -1.42 -31.41 -3.39
CA ILE A 193 -0.71 -32.57 -2.84
C ILE A 193 -1.61 -33.78 -2.98
N THR A 194 -1.06 -34.86 -3.55
CA THR A 194 -1.71 -36.16 -3.61
C THR A 194 -0.86 -37.20 -2.89
N ARG A 195 -1.47 -37.92 -1.95
CA ARG A 195 -0.83 -39.00 -1.18
C ARG A 195 -1.71 -40.24 -1.24
N GLU A 196 -1.11 -41.40 -1.52
CA GLU A 196 -1.83 -42.68 -1.67
C GLU A 196 -3.02 -42.61 -2.64
N GLY A 197 -2.91 -41.78 -3.69
CA GLY A 197 -3.95 -41.59 -4.70
C GLY A 197 -5.13 -40.71 -4.26
N LEU A 198 -5.05 -40.08 -3.10
CA LEU A 198 -6.03 -39.11 -2.60
C LEU A 198 -5.44 -37.71 -2.65
N THR A 199 -6.17 -36.80 -3.30
CA THR A 199 -5.76 -35.42 -3.52
C THR A 199 -6.37 -34.52 -2.45
N ASP A 200 -5.57 -33.60 -1.91
CA ASP A 200 -6.08 -32.60 -0.97
C ASP A 200 -7.17 -31.75 -1.66
N SER A 201 -8.25 -31.46 -0.93
CA SER A 201 -9.40 -30.71 -1.44
C SER A 201 -9.12 -29.22 -1.64
N VAL A 202 -8.02 -28.71 -1.10
CA VAL A 202 -7.63 -27.30 -1.17
C VAL A 202 -6.13 -27.20 -1.44
N ARG A 203 -5.75 -26.29 -2.33
CA ARG A 203 -4.35 -26.04 -2.68
C ARG A 203 -3.66 -25.14 -1.66
N TYR A 204 -2.36 -25.37 -1.42
CA TYR A 204 -1.56 -24.53 -0.53
C TYR A 204 -0.94 -23.36 -1.31
N PRO A 205 -1.09 -22.11 -0.83
CA PRO A 205 -0.42 -20.97 -1.44
C PRO A 205 1.08 -20.96 -1.12
N ILE A 206 1.89 -20.65 -2.12
CA ILE A 206 3.33 -20.39 -2.00
C ILE A 206 3.61 -19.04 -2.65
N THR A 207 3.96 -18.07 -1.80
CA THR A 207 4.33 -16.73 -2.26
C THR A 207 5.80 -16.66 -2.56
N VAL A 208 6.13 -16.26 -3.79
CA VAL A 208 7.47 -15.80 -4.16
C VAL A 208 7.57 -14.32 -3.83
N GLY A 209 8.41 -14.00 -2.86
CA GLY A 209 8.76 -12.65 -2.49
C GLY A 209 9.84 -12.08 -3.41
N ILE A 210 9.71 -10.82 -3.78
CA ILE A 210 10.78 -10.06 -4.41
C ILE A 210 11.52 -9.29 -3.32
N ASN A 211 12.82 -9.50 -3.25
CA ASN A 211 13.73 -8.73 -2.40
C ASN A 211 14.22 -7.53 -3.19
N PHE A 212 13.79 -6.34 -2.80
CA PHE A 212 14.28 -5.10 -3.37
C PHE A 212 15.51 -4.65 -2.59
N PRO A 213 16.58 -4.19 -3.27
CA PRO A 213 17.71 -3.57 -2.58
C PRO A 213 17.23 -2.34 -1.78
N PRO A 214 17.84 -2.03 -0.62
CA PRO A 214 17.45 -0.86 0.17
C PRO A 214 17.64 0.44 -0.61
N THR A 215 16.58 1.21 -0.71
CA THR A 215 16.51 2.54 -1.33
C THR A 215 17.38 3.56 -0.57
N GLU A 216 17.82 4.60 -1.26
CA GLU A 216 18.54 5.77 -0.73
C GLU A 216 17.92 6.26 0.59
N GLY A 217 18.74 6.50 1.62
CA GLY A 217 18.26 6.88 2.96
C GLY A 217 17.42 8.16 2.95
N ALA A 218 16.61 8.37 3.99
CA ALA A 218 15.75 9.53 4.11
C ALA A 218 16.50 10.85 3.86
N ARG A 219 15.88 11.76 3.11
CA ARG A 219 16.46 13.06 2.75
C ARG A 219 15.67 14.17 3.42
N GLU A 220 16.29 15.34 3.58
CA GLU A 220 15.63 16.54 4.08
C GLU A 220 15.95 17.74 3.17
N ARG A 221 14.97 18.65 3.04
CA ARG A 221 15.15 19.89 2.28
C ARG A 221 16.03 20.86 3.05
N VAL A 222 17.01 21.43 2.36
CA VAL A 222 17.79 22.57 2.82
C VAL A 222 17.35 23.78 2.02
N TYR A 223 16.58 24.67 2.65
CA TYR A 223 16.10 25.90 2.02
C TYR A 223 17.20 26.95 1.91
N ALA A 224 17.15 27.76 0.87
CA ALA A 224 17.92 28.99 0.80
C ALA A 224 17.56 29.88 2.01
N CYS A 225 18.56 30.47 2.67
CA CYS A 225 18.38 31.19 3.94
C CYS A 225 18.65 32.69 3.82
N SER A 226 18.89 33.20 2.61
CA SER A 226 19.10 34.62 2.36
C SER A 226 18.69 35.00 0.95
N GLN A 227 18.30 36.26 0.77
CA GLN A 227 17.89 36.79 -0.52
C GLN A 227 18.54 38.13 -0.85
N ASP A 228 18.67 38.41 -2.15
CA ASP A 228 19.04 39.72 -2.71
C ASP A 228 18.18 40.03 -3.93
N ASN A 229 17.73 41.29 -4.04
CA ASN A 229 16.82 41.70 -5.11
C ASN A 229 17.33 42.98 -5.75
N LEU A 230 16.90 43.22 -6.99
CA LEU A 230 17.08 44.54 -7.58
C LEU A 230 16.24 45.58 -6.80
N ALA A 231 16.90 46.58 -6.21
CA ALA A 231 16.33 47.57 -5.26
C ALA A 231 15.17 48.46 -5.79
N ILE A 232 14.75 48.32 -7.04
CA ILE A 232 13.69 49.15 -7.64
C ILE A 232 12.38 48.36 -7.70
N GLY A 233 11.73 48.21 -6.55
CA GLY A 233 10.27 48.03 -6.39
C GLY A 233 9.60 46.90 -7.16
N GLY A 234 10.32 45.85 -7.54
CA GLY A 234 9.77 44.75 -8.33
C GLY A 234 9.41 43.50 -7.54
N VAL A 235 9.81 43.40 -6.26
CA VAL A 235 9.62 42.21 -5.42
C VAL A 235 8.98 42.63 -4.10
N GLU A 236 7.79 42.12 -3.84
CA GLU A 236 7.08 42.26 -2.57
C GLU A 236 7.36 41.08 -1.65
N ASN A 237 7.53 41.37 -0.35
CA ASN A 237 7.83 40.41 0.72
C ASN A 237 8.93 39.40 0.35
N PRO A 238 10.10 39.86 -0.13
CA PRO A 238 11.13 38.97 -0.65
C PRO A 238 11.67 37.96 0.38
N GLU A 239 11.64 38.31 1.67
CA GLU A 239 12.01 37.43 2.77
C GLU A 239 11.14 36.16 2.88
N LEU A 240 9.91 36.18 2.37
CA LEU A 240 9.02 35.01 2.38
C LEU A 240 9.48 33.91 1.41
N ALA A 241 10.43 34.17 0.51
CA ALA A 241 10.99 33.14 -0.37
C ALA A 241 12.15 32.34 0.28
N VAL A 242 12.53 32.69 1.52
CA VAL A 242 13.68 32.14 2.26
C VAL A 242 13.35 31.91 3.74
N ASP A 243 12.07 31.88 4.10
CA ASP A 243 11.60 31.67 5.48
C ASP A 243 11.43 30.17 5.83
N GLY A 244 11.48 29.29 4.83
CA GLY A 244 11.31 27.85 4.98
C GLY A 244 9.86 27.40 5.16
N ASP A 245 8.89 28.30 4.93
CA ASP A 245 7.48 27.96 4.87
C ASP A 245 7.04 27.82 3.40
N PRO A 246 6.74 26.61 2.91
CA PRO A 246 6.45 26.38 1.50
C PRO A 246 5.09 26.97 1.03
N SER A 247 4.33 27.58 1.95
CA SER A 247 3.03 28.20 1.68
C SER A 247 3.11 29.73 1.54
N THR A 248 4.15 30.37 2.06
CA THR A 248 4.41 31.80 1.90
C THR A 248 5.23 32.04 0.65
N HIS A 249 5.18 33.25 0.12
CA HIS A 249 5.91 33.56 -1.10
C HIS A 249 6.26 35.04 -1.20
N SER A 250 7.37 35.34 -1.86
CA SER A 250 7.58 36.65 -2.43
C SER A 250 6.73 36.80 -3.70
N THR A 251 6.54 38.05 -4.14
CA THR A 251 5.80 38.32 -5.38
C THR A 251 6.55 39.30 -6.25
N PHE A 252 6.80 38.94 -7.51
CA PHE A 252 7.18 39.93 -8.51
C PHE A 252 5.98 40.78 -8.89
N THR A 253 5.83 41.95 -8.25
CA THR A 253 4.84 42.95 -8.62
C THR A 253 5.41 43.93 -9.63
N ILE A 254 4.61 44.25 -10.64
CA ILE A 254 5.07 45.08 -11.75
C ILE A 254 4.73 46.53 -11.47
N LEU A 255 5.77 47.35 -11.33
CA LEU A 255 5.62 48.80 -11.24
C LEU A 255 6.15 49.54 -12.47
N LYS A 256 7.00 48.91 -13.32
CA LYS A 256 7.67 49.51 -14.50
C LYS A 256 8.11 48.47 -15.55
N ILE A 257 8.34 48.88 -16.80
CA ILE A 257 9.05 48.08 -17.83
C ILE A 257 10.49 47.84 -17.39
N GLY A 258 10.97 46.60 -17.47
CA GLY A 258 12.35 46.28 -17.11
C GLY A 258 12.57 44.80 -16.80
N ALA A 259 13.80 44.46 -16.44
CA ALA A 259 14.15 43.15 -15.91
C ALA A 259 14.25 43.25 -14.38
N PHE A 260 13.51 42.39 -13.68
CA PHE A 260 13.54 42.28 -12.24
C PHE A 260 14.15 40.94 -11.87
N TYR A 261 14.89 40.90 -10.77
CA TYR A 261 15.40 39.65 -10.25
C TYR A 261 15.22 39.57 -8.74
N GLN A 262 15.06 38.34 -8.28
CA GLN A 262 15.24 37.94 -6.91
C GLN A 262 16.23 36.78 -6.93
N ARG A 263 17.19 36.86 -6.03
CA ARG A 263 18.22 35.84 -5.83
C ARG A 263 17.97 35.19 -4.48
N LEU A 264 17.94 33.87 -4.47
CA LEU A 264 17.88 33.06 -3.26
C LEU A 264 19.25 32.40 -3.09
N SER A 265 19.82 32.48 -1.89
CA SER A 265 21.23 32.16 -1.62
C SER A 265 21.42 31.27 -0.40
N TYR A 266 22.34 30.32 -0.57
CA TYR A 266 22.85 29.40 0.43
C TYR A 266 24.14 29.91 1.10
N GLU A 267 24.64 31.07 0.70
CA GLU A 267 25.99 31.53 1.06
C GLU A 267 26.22 31.62 2.58
N ASN A 268 25.18 31.94 3.33
CA ASN A 268 25.21 32.05 4.79
C ASN A 268 24.46 30.90 5.50
N CYS A 269 24.11 29.84 4.79
CA CYS A 269 23.41 28.70 5.38
C CYS A 269 24.40 27.75 6.07
N ALA A 270 23.87 26.91 6.95
CA ALA A 270 24.67 25.90 7.66
C ALA A 270 25.27 24.87 6.69
N VAL A 271 24.55 24.55 5.60
CA VAL A 271 24.97 23.62 4.57
C VAL A 271 24.78 24.28 3.20
N LYS A 272 25.72 24.01 2.29
CA LYS A 272 25.71 24.48 0.90
C LYS A 272 25.62 23.29 -0.05
N PRO A 273 24.98 23.46 -1.21
CA PRO A 273 24.91 22.40 -2.22
C PRO A 273 26.29 22.16 -2.85
N ALA A 274 26.54 20.90 -3.21
CA ALA A 274 27.73 20.47 -3.94
C ALA A 274 27.49 20.44 -5.45
N ALA A 275 28.57 20.32 -6.24
CA ALA A 275 28.43 20.04 -7.66
C ALA A 275 27.71 18.70 -7.88
N GLY A 276 26.62 18.73 -8.64
CA GLY A 276 25.79 17.56 -8.91
C GLY A 276 24.47 17.55 -8.14
N ASP A 277 24.35 18.31 -7.05
CA ASP A 277 23.09 18.43 -6.31
C ASP A 277 22.05 19.16 -7.18
N ALA A 278 20.87 18.56 -7.32
CA ALA A 278 19.75 19.18 -8.01
C ALA A 278 19.19 20.37 -7.19
N MET A 279 18.85 21.46 -7.89
CA MET A 279 18.16 22.61 -7.34
C MET A 279 16.67 22.46 -7.61
N HIS A 280 15.84 22.68 -6.59
CA HIS A 280 14.39 22.73 -6.65
C HIS A 280 13.93 24.18 -6.41
N ILE A 281 12.96 24.66 -7.19
CA ILE A 281 12.41 26.02 -7.06
C ILE A 281 10.91 25.95 -7.24
N LYS A 282 10.15 26.34 -6.22
CA LYS A 282 8.70 26.40 -6.28
C LYS A 282 8.23 27.78 -6.74
N LEU A 283 7.51 27.79 -7.86
CA LEU A 283 6.99 28.99 -8.52
C LEU A 283 5.47 28.88 -8.68
N GLY A 284 4.77 30.02 -8.73
CA GLY A 284 3.35 30.03 -9.03
C GLY A 284 2.80 31.35 -9.53
N THR A 285 1.53 31.34 -9.93
CA THR A 285 0.76 32.48 -10.44
C THR A 285 -0.71 32.30 -10.09
N GLU A 286 -1.47 33.39 -9.94
CA GLU A 286 -2.93 33.32 -9.70
C GLU A 286 -3.77 32.94 -10.94
N SER A 287 -3.23 33.10 -12.16
CA SER A 287 -3.97 32.93 -13.43
C SER A 287 -3.42 31.83 -14.34
N GLY A 288 -2.44 31.06 -13.88
CA GLY A 288 -1.78 29.98 -14.62
C GLY A 288 -0.43 30.39 -15.22
N LEU A 289 0.51 29.44 -15.19
CA LEU A 289 1.92 29.71 -15.48
C LEU A 289 2.26 29.88 -16.97
N LEU A 290 1.33 29.54 -17.89
CA LEU A 290 1.53 29.69 -19.34
C LEU A 290 1.84 31.13 -19.74
N GLU A 291 1.21 32.10 -19.08
CA GLU A 291 1.33 33.50 -19.42
C GLU A 291 2.77 34.01 -19.17
N VAL A 292 3.45 33.51 -18.14
CA VAL A 292 4.80 33.95 -17.72
C VAL A 292 5.95 33.21 -18.42
N LEU A 293 5.68 32.14 -19.18
CA LEU A 293 6.68 31.21 -19.73
C LEU A 293 7.83 31.86 -20.50
N GLY A 294 7.52 32.81 -21.37
CA GLY A 294 8.49 33.48 -22.23
C GLY A 294 9.30 34.57 -21.54
N PHE A 295 8.98 34.89 -20.29
CA PHE A 295 9.51 36.06 -19.59
C PHE A 295 10.27 35.71 -18.31
N VAL A 296 10.37 34.43 -17.95
CA VAL A 296 11.07 33.96 -16.75
C VAL A 296 12.32 33.17 -17.14
N GLY A 297 13.47 33.61 -16.63
CA GLY A 297 14.74 32.92 -16.74
C GLY A 297 15.30 32.60 -15.35
N ILE A 298 15.77 31.37 -15.18
CA ILE A 298 16.37 30.87 -13.94
C ILE A 298 17.84 30.56 -14.22
N GLN A 299 18.75 30.97 -13.35
CA GLN A 299 20.17 30.68 -13.51
C GLN A 299 20.87 30.55 -12.16
N ALA A 300 21.76 29.57 -12.04
CA ALA A 300 22.54 29.36 -10.82
C ALA A 300 23.46 30.54 -10.52
N VAL A 301 23.78 30.72 -9.24
CA VAL A 301 24.68 31.75 -8.75
C VAL A 301 25.83 31.08 -8.01
N ARG A 302 27.04 31.64 -8.16
CA ARG A 302 28.18 31.34 -7.32
C ARG A 302 28.89 32.63 -6.93
N ASN A 303 29.07 32.88 -5.64
CA ASN A 303 29.66 34.07 -5.04
C ASN A 303 29.02 35.36 -5.57
N GLY A 304 27.71 35.35 -5.75
CA GLY A 304 26.94 36.48 -6.28
C GLY A 304 27.06 36.72 -7.79
N VAL A 305 27.73 35.83 -8.53
CA VAL A 305 27.87 35.89 -10.00
C VAL A 305 27.04 34.78 -10.64
N LEU A 306 26.36 35.09 -11.75
CA LEU A 306 25.61 34.10 -12.53
C LEU A 306 26.56 33.07 -13.15
N VAL A 307 26.23 31.79 -13.00
CA VAL A 307 26.98 30.64 -13.51
C VAL A 307 26.04 29.61 -14.11
N GLY A 308 26.58 28.72 -14.94
CA GLY A 308 25.80 27.66 -15.56
C GLY A 308 24.89 28.14 -16.69
N ASP A 309 24.20 27.18 -17.29
CA ASP A 309 23.24 27.43 -18.35
C ASP A 309 21.95 28.08 -17.79
N VAL A 310 21.34 28.96 -18.58
CA VAL A 310 20.03 29.55 -18.24
C VAL A 310 18.96 28.49 -18.48
N VAL A 311 18.08 28.31 -17.49
CA VAL A 311 16.89 27.45 -17.58
C VAL A 311 15.68 28.36 -17.84
N PRO A 312 15.22 28.48 -19.10
CA PRO A 312 14.02 29.24 -19.40
C PRO A 312 12.78 28.39 -19.08
N LEU A 313 11.76 29.01 -18.50
CA LEU A 313 10.57 28.28 -18.04
C LEU A 313 9.83 27.58 -19.20
N VAL A 314 9.88 28.16 -20.40
CA VAL A 314 9.26 27.62 -21.64
C VAL A 314 9.78 26.24 -22.07
N ASN A 315 10.97 25.84 -21.63
CA ASN A 315 11.56 24.56 -22.02
C ASN A 315 11.12 23.40 -21.09
N LEU A 316 10.38 23.68 -20.03
CA LEU A 316 9.88 22.67 -19.10
C LEU A 316 8.53 22.15 -19.60
N VAL A 317 8.53 20.91 -20.07
CA VAL A 317 7.37 20.20 -20.66
C VAL A 317 6.16 20.21 -19.73
N SER A 318 6.39 20.18 -18.41
CA SER A 318 5.36 20.22 -17.36
C SER A 318 4.63 21.55 -17.23
N VAL A 319 5.19 22.66 -17.75
CA VAL A 319 4.54 23.98 -17.66
C VAL A 319 3.55 24.21 -18.80
N LEU A 320 3.66 23.47 -19.91
CA LEU A 320 2.81 23.66 -21.10
C LEU A 320 1.32 23.34 -20.86
N ASN A 321 0.95 22.85 -19.67
CA ASN A 321 -0.40 22.40 -19.34
C ASN A 321 -1.18 23.23 -18.31
N GLY A 322 -0.66 24.37 -17.84
CA GLY A 322 -1.42 25.35 -17.04
C GLY A 322 -1.43 25.20 -15.52
N PRO A 323 -0.39 24.66 -14.85
CA PRO A 323 -0.43 24.59 -13.40
C PRO A 323 -0.42 26.00 -12.78
N GLU A 324 -1.09 26.15 -11.63
CA GLU A 324 -1.03 27.37 -10.83
C GLU A 324 0.28 27.43 -10.02
N GLN A 325 0.80 26.26 -9.62
CA GLN A 325 2.12 26.10 -9.02
C GLN A 325 2.93 25.01 -9.71
N ILE A 326 4.24 25.21 -9.83
CA ILE A 326 5.19 24.23 -10.32
C ILE A 326 6.43 24.18 -9.44
N GLU A 327 7.05 23.00 -9.37
CA GLU A 327 8.45 22.87 -8.96
C GLU A 327 9.36 22.77 -10.20
N VAL A 328 10.34 23.66 -10.30
CA VAL A 328 11.39 23.58 -11.31
C VAL A 328 12.57 22.83 -10.71
N VAL A 329 12.96 21.73 -11.34
CA VAL A 329 14.11 20.92 -10.93
C VAL A 329 15.18 20.96 -12.02
N PHE A 330 16.41 21.28 -11.65
CA PHE A 330 17.55 21.18 -12.56
C PHE A 330 18.87 21.02 -11.80
N THR A 331 19.85 20.37 -12.41
CA THR A 331 21.23 20.33 -11.90
C THR A 331 22.05 21.45 -12.55
N PRO A 332 22.53 22.46 -11.81
CA PRO A 332 23.40 23.50 -12.35
C PRO A 332 24.60 22.91 -13.09
N SER A 333 24.73 23.24 -14.37
CA SER A 333 25.77 22.70 -15.23
C SER A 333 26.21 23.70 -16.31
N ILE A 334 27.38 23.44 -16.89
CA ILE A 334 27.87 24.13 -18.09
C ILE A 334 28.09 23.06 -19.15
N ASN A 335 27.36 23.11 -20.26
CA ASN A 335 27.42 22.09 -21.32
C ASN A 335 27.23 20.66 -20.77
N GLY A 336 26.30 20.49 -19.82
CA GLY A 336 25.99 19.21 -19.17
C GLY A 336 27.00 18.74 -18.12
N THR A 337 28.09 19.48 -17.87
CA THR A 337 29.00 19.17 -16.76
C THR A 337 28.52 19.85 -15.47
N PRO A 338 28.22 19.11 -14.38
CA PRO A 338 27.75 19.70 -13.13
C PRO A 338 28.75 20.70 -12.54
N ILE A 339 28.24 21.80 -11.97
CA ILE A 339 29.03 22.82 -11.31
C ILE A 339 28.51 23.04 -9.89
N GLU A 340 29.39 23.42 -8.96
CA GLU A 340 28.95 23.96 -7.65
C GLU A 340 28.21 25.29 -7.83
N TYR A 341 27.36 25.62 -6.87
CA TYR A 341 26.58 26.84 -6.81
C TYR A 341 26.31 27.17 -5.34
N ASP A 342 25.97 28.42 -5.06
CA ASP A 342 25.56 28.89 -3.72
C ASP A 342 24.26 29.71 -3.78
N GLY A 343 23.53 29.63 -4.89
CA GLY A 343 22.21 30.24 -5.00
C GLY A 343 21.61 30.09 -6.39
N VAL A 344 20.47 30.74 -6.57
CA VAL A 344 19.79 30.88 -7.85
C VAL A 344 19.25 32.29 -7.99
N GLN A 345 19.28 32.81 -9.22
CA GLN A 345 18.60 34.03 -9.59
C GLN A 345 17.40 33.69 -10.49
N ILE A 346 16.22 34.13 -10.05
CA ILE A 346 15.01 34.13 -10.85
C ILE A 346 14.88 35.53 -11.44
N THR A 347 14.83 35.62 -12.76
CA THR A 347 14.73 36.87 -13.50
C THR A 347 13.40 36.90 -14.24
N LYS A 348 12.60 37.95 -14.02
CA LYS A 348 11.35 38.20 -14.73
C LYS A 348 11.49 39.44 -15.61
N LEU A 349 11.25 39.28 -16.91
CA LEU A 349 11.13 40.37 -17.86
C LEU A 349 9.71 40.92 -17.84
N SER A 350 9.57 42.23 -17.74
CA SER A 350 8.28 42.92 -17.76
C SER A 350 8.19 43.84 -18.98
N LEU A 351 7.14 43.65 -19.78
CA LEU A 351 6.76 44.51 -20.90
C LEU A 351 5.39 45.14 -20.60
N ASP A 352 5.05 46.27 -21.24
CA ASP A 352 3.77 46.98 -21.00
C ASP A 352 2.52 46.10 -21.14
N SER A 353 2.59 45.06 -21.98
CA SER A 353 1.48 44.13 -22.23
C SER A 353 1.42 42.93 -21.28
N PHE A 354 2.36 42.79 -20.35
CA PHE A 354 2.52 41.60 -19.53
C PHE A 354 2.59 41.96 -18.04
N GLN A 355 1.50 41.69 -17.30
CA GLN A 355 1.31 42.18 -15.92
C GLN A 355 1.07 41.07 -14.87
N THR A 356 1.09 39.80 -15.26
CA THR A 356 0.78 38.68 -14.36
C THR A 356 1.83 38.59 -13.23
N PRO A 357 1.45 38.63 -11.95
CA PRO A 357 2.36 38.42 -10.82
C PRO A 357 3.01 37.04 -10.88
N LEU A 358 4.29 36.92 -10.51
CA LEU A 358 4.96 35.63 -10.34
C LEU A 358 5.30 35.50 -8.87
N HIS A 359 4.86 34.41 -8.25
CA HIS A 359 5.16 34.06 -6.87
C HIS A 359 6.39 33.15 -6.83
N ILE A 360 7.31 33.43 -5.91
CA ILE A 360 8.46 32.58 -5.60
C ILE A 360 8.29 32.14 -4.16
N TYR A 361 8.02 30.85 -3.96
CA TYR A 361 7.79 30.28 -2.64
C TYR A 361 9.11 29.92 -1.97
N GLU A 362 10.00 29.25 -2.70
CA GLU A 362 11.25 28.75 -2.12
C GLU A 362 12.24 28.29 -3.19
N ALA A 363 13.50 28.14 -2.77
CA ALA A 363 14.48 27.30 -3.44
C ALA A 363 15.16 26.40 -2.40
N TYR A 364 15.36 25.13 -2.75
CA TYR A 364 15.99 24.16 -1.87
C TYR A 364 16.78 23.09 -2.63
N PHE A 365 17.60 22.34 -1.90
CA PHE A 365 18.20 21.08 -2.35
C PHE A 365 18.05 20.01 -1.27
N TYR A 366 18.25 18.74 -1.61
CA TYR A 366 18.15 17.64 -0.65
C TYR A 366 19.50 17.21 -0.10
N GLN A 367 19.59 17.03 1.21
CA GLN A 367 20.71 16.35 1.89
C GLN A 367 20.24 15.07 2.60
N PRO A 368 21.13 14.16 3.01
CA PRO A 368 20.78 13.07 3.92
C PRO A 368 20.21 13.62 5.23
N ALA A 369 19.10 13.07 5.70
CA ALA A 369 18.41 13.55 6.90
C ALA A 369 19.31 13.46 8.14
N THR A 370 19.38 14.55 8.91
CA THR A 370 20.20 14.65 10.13
C THR A 370 19.48 14.22 11.41
N GLY A 371 18.17 13.95 11.33
CA GLY A 371 17.31 13.51 12.44
C GLY A 371 16.16 12.61 11.97
N PRO A 372 15.23 12.25 12.88
CA PRO A 372 14.03 11.50 12.52
C PRO A 372 13.18 12.31 11.54
N VAL A 373 12.80 11.67 10.43
CA VAL A 373 11.90 12.23 9.41
C VAL A 373 10.58 11.51 9.52
N ASP A 374 9.48 12.24 9.62
CA ASP A 374 8.15 11.67 9.46
C ASP A 374 7.90 11.43 7.97
N VAL A 375 8.06 10.17 7.55
CA VAL A 375 7.93 9.76 6.14
C VAL A 375 6.47 9.68 5.68
N ASN A 376 5.51 9.73 6.61
CA ASN A 376 4.09 9.56 6.29
C ASN A 376 3.37 10.89 6.04
N GLN A 377 4.01 12.03 6.33
CA GLN A 377 3.45 13.35 6.14
C GLN A 377 4.09 14.04 4.93
N PRO A 378 3.27 14.54 3.98
CA PRO A 378 3.76 15.45 2.96
C PRO A 378 4.40 16.68 3.60
N ILE A 379 5.56 17.07 3.08
CA ILE A 379 6.28 18.27 3.53
C ILE A 379 5.87 19.50 2.72
N ASP A 380 5.25 19.29 1.56
CA ASP A 380 4.79 20.35 0.68
C ASP A 380 3.74 19.82 -0.31
N VAL A 381 3.05 20.74 -0.97
CA VAL A 381 2.03 20.48 -1.96
C VAL A 381 2.13 21.46 -3.14
N LEU A 382 1.97 20.91 -4.34
CA LEU A 382 1.74 21.65 -5.57
C LEU A 382 0.32 21.38 -6.04
N TRP A 383 -0.26 22.33 -6.79
CA TRP A 383 -1.62 22.18 -7.30
C TRP A 383 -1.82 23.01 -8.57
N GLY A 384 -2.82 22.59 -9.35
CA GLY A 384 -3.14 23.27 -10.59
C GLY A 384 -4.36 22.71 -11.29
N THR A 385 -4.72 23.37 -12.40
CA THR A 385 -5.81 22.95 -13.27
C THR A 385 -5.27 22.78 -14.69
N GLY A 386 -5.57 21.65 -15.32
CA GLY A 386 -5.15 21.35 -16.68
C GLY A 386 -6.06 22.00 -17.72
N GLY A 387 -5.48 22.53 -18.80
CA GLY A 387 -6.19 22.94 -20.01
C GLY A 387 -6.40 24.45 -20.23
N ASP A 388 -6.74 24.79 -21.46
CA ASP A 388 -6.61 26.13 -22.08
C ASP A 388 -7.72 27.14 -21.72
N ILE A 389 -8.41 26.99 -20.58
CA ILE A 389 -9.57 27.85 -20.28
C ILE A 389 -9.59 28.31 -18.82
N ALA A 390 -9.29 29.60 -18.69
CA ALA A 390 -9.69 30.51 -17.61
C ALA A 390 -11.21 30.56 -17.42
N SER A 391 -11.81 29.45 -16.97
CA SER A 391 -13.15 29.47 -16.40
C SER A 391 -13.01 29.33 -14.90
N THR A 392 -13.66 30.22 -14.15
CA THR A 392 -13.84 30.13 -12.68
C THR A 392 -14.56 28.85 -12.23
N ALA A 393 -14.76 27.88 -13.13
CA ALA A 393 -15.45 26.62 -12.91
C ALA A 393 -14.52 25.50 -12.48
N ASN A 394 -13.23 25.55 -12.83
CA ASN A 394 -12.21 24.63 -12.32
C ASN A 394 -11.42 25.32 -11.21
N PHE A 395 -11.19 24.64 -10.10
CA PHE A 395 -10.36 25.18 -9.02
C PHE A 395 -9.84 24.08 -8.10
N VAL A 396 -8.73 24.40 -7.44
CA VAL A 396 -8.33 23.80 -6.17
C VAL A 396 -8.45 24.89 -5.10
N ARG A 397 -9.00 24.57 -3.93
CA ARG A 397 -9.08 25.48 -2.79
C ARG A 397 -8.71 24.77 -1.52
N ASP A 398 -8.22 25.56 -0.57
CA ASP A 398 -7.91 25.11 0.79
C ASP A 398 -6.94 23.92 0.79
N VAL A 399 -5.98 23.92 -0.15
CA VAL A 399 -5.08 22.78 -0.43
C VAL A 399 -4.35 22.28 0.81
N ASN A 400 -3.93 23.20 1.69
CA ASN A 400 -3.20 22.87 2.91
C ASN A 400 -4.05 22.05 3.90
N LEU A 401 -5.38 22.12 3.82
CA LEU A 401 -6.28 21.33 4.67
C LEU A 401 -6.33 19.85 4.28
N ALA A 402 -5.83 19.46 3.10
CA ALA A 402 -5.73 18.04 2.76
C ALA A 402 -4.49 17.36 3.40
N PHE A 403 -3.61 18.14 4.04
CA PHE A 403 -2.30 17.69 4.52
C PHE A 403 -2.00 18.17 5.96
N ASP A 404 -3.01 18.64 6.69
CA ASP A 404 -2.86 19.14 8.06
C ASP A 404 -2.94 18.04 9.13
N GLY A 405 -3.12 16.78 8.71
CA GLY A 405 -3.28 15.63 9.59
C GLY A 405 -4.65 15.53 10.27
N ASP A 406 -5.62 16.39 9.90
CA ASP A 406 -6.99 16.37 10.40
C ASP A 406 -7.94 15.83 9.32
N ALA A 407 -8.49 14.63 9.55
CA ALA A 407 -9.41 14.00 8.60
C ALA A 407 -10.79 14.69 8.50
N THR A 408 -11.03 15.77 9.25
CA THR A 408 -12.27 16.55 9.22
C THR A 408 -12.18 17.83 8.39
N THR A 409 -10.98 18.25 8.03
CA THR A 409 -10.70 19.35 7.10
C THR A 409 -10.35 18.76 5.73
N PHE A 410 -10.52 19.54 4.66
CA PHE A 410 -10.33 19.02 3.30
C PHE A 410 -10.08 20.13 2.28
N ALA A 411 -9.30 19.78 1.25
CA ALA A 411 -9.18 20.59 0.05
C ALA A 411 -10.38 20.34 -0.88
N HIS A 412 -10.79 21.38 -1.60
CA HIS A 412 -11.83 21.27 -2.62
C HIS A 412 -11.23 21.23 -4.03
N LEU A 413 -11.45 20.13 -4.74
CA LEU A 413 -11.11 20.01 -6.16
C LEU A 413 -12.40 20.00 -6.99
N ARG A 414 -12.48 20.87 -8.00
CA ARG A 414 -13.60 20.91 -8.94
C ARG A 414 -13.08 20.86 -10.36
N ALA A 415 -13.49 19.85 -11.12
CA ALA A 415 -13.23 19.72 -12.55
C ALA A 415 -14.56 19.73 -13.34
N ASN A 416 -14.56 20.39 -14.50
CA ASN A 416 -15.67 20.37 -15.46
C ASN A 416 -15.41 19.40 -16.61
N LEU A 417 -16.44 19.09 -17.40
CA LEU A 417 -16.36 18.15 -18.54
C LEU A 417 -15.39 18.59 -19.65
N ALA A 418 -14.91 19.84 -19.64
CA ALA A 418 -14.05 20.40 -20.68
C ALA A 418 -12.55 20.29 -20.36
N VAL A 419 -12.18 19.76 -19.19
CA VAL A 419 -10.78 19.56 -18.82
C VAL A 419 -10.18 18.44 -19.67
N LEU A 420 -9.14 18.77 -20.46
CA LEU A 420 -8.35 17.80 -21.21
C LEU A 420 -7.41 17.00 -20.28
N SER A 421 -6.72 16.02 -20.84
CA SER A 421 -6.01 14.85 -20.26
C SER A 421 -5.33 14.93 -18.86
N GLU A 422 -5.08 16.10 -18.28
CA GLU A 422 -4.42 16.25 -16.97
C GLU A 422 -5.34 16.63 -15.80
N GLY A 423 -6.60 17.05 -16.01
CA GLY A 423 -7.54 17.20 -14.90
C GLY A 423 -7.26 18.39 -13.98
N VAL A 424 -7.94 18.43 -12.82
CA VAL A 424 -7.54 19.25 -11.67
C VAL A 424 -6.74 18.35 -10.74
N HIS A 425 -5.59 18.84 -10.25
CA HIS A 425 -4.64 17.98 -9.54
C HIS A 425 -4.05 18.65 -8.31
N ILE A 426 -3.63 17.79 -7.40
CA ILE A 426 -2.80 18.09 -6.25
C ILE A 426 -1.64 17.09 -6.29
N THR A 427 -0.43 17.58 -6.09
CA THR A 427 0.79 16.78 -6.00
C THR A 427 1.37 16.97 -4.60
N ALA A 428 1.36 15.91 -3.79
CA ALA A 428 1.99 15.90 -2.48
C ALA A 428 3.46 15.54 -2.61
N LEU A 429 4.35 16.30 -1.95
CA LEU A 429 5.78 16.06 -1.95
C LEU A 429 6.18 15.46 -0.60
N TYR A 430 6.85 14.31 -0.66
CA TYR A 430 7.31 13.58 0.51
C TYR A 430 8.81 13.78 0.73
N PRO A 431 9.30 13.67 1.97
CA PRO A 431 10.72 13.89 2.28
C PRO A 431 11.63 12.74 1.80
N THR A 432 11.05 11.59 1.45
CA THR A 432 11.77 10.40 1.01
C THR A 432 11.16 9.82 -0.25
N LEU A 433 11.98 9.19 -1.09
CA LEU A 433 11.47 8.35 -2.16
C LEU A 433 10.69 7.19 -1.53
N SER A 434 9.52 6.88 -2.11
CA SER A 434 8.76 5.68 -1.74
C SER A 434 9.57 4.42 -2.08
N VAL A 435 9.45 3.40 -1.24
CA VAL A 435 10.01 2.07 -1.50
C VAL A 435 8.91 1.11 -1.94
N GLU A 436 9.28 0.00 -2.60
CA GLU A 436 8.28 -0.97 -3.06
C GLU A 436 7.58 -1.65 -1.87
N GLY A 437 6.25 -1.63 -1.89
CA GLY A 437 5.40 -2.04 -0.77
C GLY A 437 4.83 -0.87 0.03
N ASP A 438 5.29 0.36 -0.21
CA ASP A 438 4.60 1.56 0.25
C ASP A 438 3.25 1.70 -0.45
N GLY A 439 2.34 2.49 0.12
CA GLY A 439 1.02 2.72 -0.44
C GLY A 439 0.60 4.17 -0.26
N VAL A 440 -0.23 4.64 -1.19
CA VAL A 440 -0.89 5.92 -1.07
C VAL A 440 -2.21 5.72 -0.32
N HIS A 441 -2.39 6.48 0.75
CA HIS A 441 -3.62 6.54 1.54
C HIS A 441 -4.34 7.85 1.25
N LEU A 442 -5.53 7.79 0.66
CA LEU A 442 -6.36 8.93 0.32
C LEU A 442 -7.70 8.88 1.06
N ILE A 443 -8.08 10.00 1.65
CA ILE A 443 -9.41 10.21 2.23
C ILE A 443 -10.12 11.24 1.36
N PHE A 444 -11.32 10.93 0.87
CA PHE A 444 -12.06 11.82 -0.01
C PHE A 444 -13.58 11.66 0.11
N GLN A 445 -14.28 12.70 -0.33
CA GLN A 445 -15.75 12.78 -0.32
C GLN A 445 -16.23 13.37 -1.63
N ARG A 446 -17.30 12.80 -2.20
CA ARG A 446 -17.98 13.37 -3.37
C ARG A 446 -19.07 14.35 -2.92
N GLN A 447 -19.07 15.56 -3.51
CA GLN A 447 -20.00 16.63 -3.12
C GLN A 447 -21.49 16.33 -3.42
N GLU A 448 -21.79 15.48 -4.39
CA GLU A 448 -23.16 15.03 -4.69
C GLU A 448 -23.35 13.62 -4.13
N GLY A 449 -24.19 13.49 -3.09
CA GLY A 449 -24.41 12.28 -2.26
C GLY A 449 -24.89 11.02 -2.97
N GLY A 450 -24.11 10.51 -3.92
CA GLY A 450 -24.18 9.17 -4.47
C GLY A 450 -23.08 8.28 -3.88
N LEU A 451 -23.34 6.96 -3.84
CA LEU A 451 -22.32 5.98 -3.48
C LEU A 451 -21.16 6.06 -4.48
N ILE A 452 -19.94 6.08 -3.97
CA ILE A 452 -18.75 5.93 -4.78
C ILE A 452 -18.46 4.44 -4.89
N ASP A 453 -18.28 3.94 -6.11
CA ASP A 453 -17.79 2.58 -6.35
C ASP A 453 -16.39 2.63 -6.98
N ALA A 454 -15.67 1.51 -6.86
CA ALA A 454 -14.29 1.39 -7.37
C ALA A 454 -14.19 1.58 -8.90
N SER A 455 -15.27 1.35 -9.64
CA SER A 455 -15.30 1.53 -11.10
C SER A 455 -15.40 3.00 -11.51
N LEU A 456 -16.11 3.84 -10.73
CA LEU A 456 -16.15 5.28 -10.93
C LEU A 456 -14.82 5.93 -10.55
N LEU A 457 -14.14 5.41 -9.53
CA LEU A 457 -12.80 5.87 -9.14
C LEU A 457 -11.78 5.57 -10.22
N SER A 458 -11.74 4.33 -10.71
CA SER A 458 -10.79 3.92 -11.74
C SER A 458 -10.93 4.66 -13.06
N GLN A 459 -12.12 5.21 -13.34
CA GLN A 459 -12.37 5.99 -14.55
C GLN A 459 -12.04 7.48 -14.42
N ASN A 460 -12.15 8.06 -13.21
CA ASN A 460 -12.15 9.52 -13.02
C ASN A 460 -11.00 10.04 -12.16
N ILE A 461 -10.34 9.18 -11.38
CA ILE A 461 -9.17 9.53 -10.57
C ILE A 461 -7.97 8.82 -11.17
N ARG A 462 -6.84 9.53 -11.24
CA ARG A 462 -5.54 8.96 -11.61
C ARG A 462 -4.55 9.30 -10.52
N ILE A 463 -3.83 8.31 -10.03
CA ILE A 463 -2.69 8.52 -9.14
C ILE A 463 -1.44 8.34 -9.99
N ARG A 464 -0.54 9.32 -9.93
CA ARG A 464 0.75 9.28 -10.62
C ARG A 464 1.85 9.44 -9.59
N THR A 465 2.94 8.72 -9.80
CA THR A 465 4.13 8.82 -8.96
C THR A 465 5.25 9.45 -9.74
N PHE A 466 6.07 10.23 -9.05
CA PHE A 466 7.14 11.02 -9.64
C PHE A 466 8.43 10.81 -8.86
N ASP A 467 9.55 10.81 -9.58
CA ASP A 467 10.90 10.93 -9.03
C ASP A 467 11.52 12.22 -9.58
N ASN A 468 11.73 13.23 -8.73
CA ASN A 468 12.31 14.53 -9.14
C ASN A 468 11.64 15.17 -10.37
N ASN A 469 10.30 15.14 -10.41
CA ASN A 469 9.41 15.53 -11.52
C ASN A 469 9.38 14.62 -12.75
N ASP A 470 10.20 13.58 -12.82
CA ASP A 470 10.05 12.54 -13.83
C ASP A 470 8.92 11.60 -13.43
N GLU A 471 7.87 11.53 -14.25
CA GLU A 471 6.77 10.59 -14.02
C GLU A 471 7.31 9.16 -14.08
N ASN A 472 7.27 8.47 -12.95
CA ASN A 472 7.76 7.09 -12.83
C ASN A 472 6.70 6.12 -13.35
N SER A 473 5.44 6.31 -12.92
CA SER A 473 4.32 5.46 -13.33
C SER A 473 2.97 6.15 -13.16
N VAL A 474 1.98 5.68 -13.92
CA VAL A 474 0.56 5.94 -13.66
C VAL A 474 -0.01 4.70 -13.00
N LEU A 475 -0.42 4.84 -11.74
CA LEU A 475 -1.09 3.77 -11.03
C LEU A 475 -2.46 3.55 -11.66
N THR A 476 -2.64 2.38 -12.28
CA THR A 476 -3.92 1.98 -12.83
C THR A 476 -4.77 1.49 -11.66
N LEU A 477 -5.68 2.35 -11.21
CA LEU A 477 -6.69 2.02 -10.21
C LEU A 477 -7.50 0.81 -10.70
N ASP A 478 -7.11 -0.39 -10.26
CA ASP A 478 -7.81 -1.64 -10.57
C ASP A 478 -8.87 -1.91 -9.49
N PRO A 479 -10.17 -2.01 -9.84
CA PRO A 479 -11.21 -2.38 -8.89
C PRO A 479 -10.95 -3.67 -8.11
N GLU A 480 -10.12 -4.58 -8.61
CA GLU A 480 -9.74 -5.83 -7.92
C GLU A 480 -8.64 -5.62 -6.87
N LEU A 481 -7.84 -4.55 -6.98
CA LEU A 481 -6.73 -4.23 -6.08
C LEU A 481 -7.05 -3.07 -5.12
N ILE A 482 -8.03 -2.25 -5.46
CA ILE A 482 -8.47 -1.11 -4.65
C ILE A 482 -9.24 -1.59 -3.42
N GLN A 483 -8.73 -1.27 -2.24
CA GLN A 483 -9.49 -1.36 -1.01
C GLN A 483 -10.21 -0.04 -0.75
N LEU A 484 -11.54 -0.03 -0.95
CA LEU A 484 -12.41 1.11 -0.66
C LEU A 484 -13.24 0.81 0.61
N SER A 485 -13.07 1.63 1.65
CA SER A 485 -13.84 1.57 2.90
C SER A 485 -14.54 2.88 3.19
N LEU A 486 -15.62 2.84 3.98
CA LEU A 486 -16.19 4.05 4.59
C LEU A 486 -15.29 4.49 5.74
N PHE A 487 -14.99 5.79 5.79
CA PHE A 487 -14.23 6.35 6.90
C PHE A 487 -15.03 6.24 8.20
N PRO A 488 -14.44 5.76 9.31
CA PRO A 488 -15.18 5.47 10.54
C PRO A 488 -16.05 6.63 11.02
N GLY A 489 -17.34 6.35 11.27
CA GLY A 489 -18.30 7.34 11.77
C GLY A 489 -18.89 8.28 10.71
N THR A 490 -18.57 8.08 9.43
CA THR A 490 -19.12 8.87 8.32
C THR A 490 -20.07 8.05 7.44
N THR A 491 -20.84 8.73 6.60
CA THR A 491 -21.78 8.08 5.66
C THR A 491 -21.38 8.23 4.19
N ASP A 492 -20.42 9.10 3.91
CA ASP A 492 -20.10 9.59 2.58
C ASP A 492 -18.63 10.00 2.41
N VAL A 493 -17.80 9.77 3.43
CA VAL A 493 -16.34 9.91 3.33
C VAL A 493 -15.74 8.53 3.14
N TYR A 494 -14.84 8.41 2.17
CA TYR A 494 -14.25 7.16 1.76
C TYR A 494 -12.75 7.18 1.97
N GLU A 495 -12.23 6.03 2.34
CA GLU A 495 -10.81 5.74 2.50
C GLU A 495 -10.38 4.83 1.35
N LEU A 496 -9.31 5.22 0.66
CA LEU A 496 -8.65 4.45 -0.38
C LEU A 496 -7.22 4.20 0.06
N ILE A 497 -6.85 2.92 0.12
CA ILE A 497 -5.46 2.50 0.27
C ILE A 497 -5.07 1.82 -1.02
N TYR A 498 -4.01 2.31 -1.66
CA TYR A 498 -3.52 1.79 -2.92
C TYR A 498 -2.01 1.56 -2.85
N PRO A 499 -1.53 0.31 -2.97
CA PRO A 499 -0.09 0.00 -2.96
C PRO A 499 0.59 0.61 -4.19
N VAL A 500 1.75 1.24 -4.01
CA VAL A 500 2.55 1.91 -5.04
C VAL A 500 3.53 0.95 -5.67
#